data_AF-A0A953AB20-F1
#
_entry.id   AF-A0A953AB20-F1
#
_cell.length_a   1.000
_cell.length_b   1.000
_cell.length_c   1.000
_cell.angle_alpha   90.00
_cell.angle_beta   90.00
_cell.angle_gamma   90.00
#
_symmetry.space_group_name_H-M   'P 1'
#
loop_
_entity.id
_entity.type
_entity.pdbx_description
1 polymer ?
#
loop_
_entity_poly.entity_id
_entity_poly.type
_entity_poly.pdbx_seq_one_letter_code
_entity_poly.pdbx_strand_id
1 'polypeptide(L)'
;MPPTPLATLNAIGWIVAALLLQYVLCRRLIMAAARRLAEQLPLSLHYPTRDLALTLAVAGAGLTALGIAWAVSWANGQSLPSLFTEHLLLLQLPVGVLLGLGEASVSMLLSSLALALFRPWRERQIGPDIVNELRTIGRAGWVRAYRQTLQIWPAPLGWAIIALALLGEELLFRGLAVRLLAPESFPLALVTSTLLFVAVQAQGMPSWFSALPAMCGALVIGPINAWLLMTAPNILPLVLAHLTFFTVMIL
;
A
#
# COMPACT_ATOMS: atom_id res chain seq x y z
N MET A 1 3.06 -23.17 -22.96
CA MET A 1 4.53 -23.38 -22.99
C MET A 1 5.05 -23.00 -21.62
N PRO A 2 5.96 -23.77 -21.00
CA PRO A 2 6.57 -23.36 -19.75
C PRO A 2 7.31 -22.02 -19.95
N PRO A 3 7.28 -21.11 -18.97
CA PRO A 3 8.04 -19.87 -19.05
C PRO A 3 9.51 -20.12 -19.29
N THR A 4 10.13 -19.24 -20.09
CA THR A 4 11.59 -19.25 -20.19
C THR A 4 12.18 -18.55 -18.96
N PRO A 5 13.28 -19.05 -18.38
CA PRO A 5 13.95 -18.39 -17.26
C PRO A 5 14.26 -16.90 -17.52
N LEU A 6 14.52 -16.54 -18.78
CA LEU A 6 14.77 -15.16 -19.20
C LEU A 6 13.53 -14.26 -19.06
N ALA A 7 12.33 -14.75 -19.37
CA ALA A 7 11.09 -14.00 -19.22
C ALA A 7 10.79 -13.70 -17.74
N THR A 8 10.93 -14.71 -16.87
CA THR A 8 10.78 -14.54 -15.42
C THR A 8 11.79 -13.52 -14.87
N LEU A 9 13.07 -13.62 -15.25
CA LEU A 9 14.11 -12.67 -14.81
C LEU A 9 13.82 -11.24 -15.28
N ASN A 10 13.34 -11.07 -16.51
CA ASN A 10 12.96 -9.77 -17.05
C ASN A 10 11.78 -9.17 -16.27
N ALA A 11 10.74 -9.96 -15.98
CA ALA A 11 9.59 -9.54 -15.16
C ALA A 11 10.04 -9.09 -13.75
N ILE A 12 10.86 -9.88 -13.08
CA ILE A 12 11.43 -9.53 -11.77
C ILE A 12 12.26 -8.24 -11.87
N GLY A 13 13.07 -8.09 -12.92
CA GLY A 13 13.87 -6.89 -13.17
C GLY A 13 13.02 -5.62 -13.24
N TRP A 14 11.92 -5.64 -14.01
CA TRP A 14 10.97 -4.52 -14.10
C TRP A 14 10.31 -4.21 -12.76
N ILE A 15 9.87 -5.23 -12.03
CA ILE A 15 9.23 -5.06 -10.72
C ILE A 15 10.20 -4.42 -9.73
N VAL A 16 11.42 -4.95 -9.63
CA VAL A 16 12.46 -4.42 -8.73
C VAL A 16 12.81 -2.98 -9.12
N ALA A 17 12.99 -2.70 -10.42
CA ALA A 17 13.27 -1.35 -10.88
C ALA A 17 12.14 -0.37 -10.53
N ALA A 18 10.87 -0.76 -10.74
CA ALA A 18 9.70 0.04 -10.39
C ALA A 18 9.64 0.32 -8.88
N LEU A 19 9.88 -0.69 -8.04
CA LEU A 19 9.84 -0.55 -6.58
C LEU A 19 11.02 0.30 -6.06
N LEU A 20 12.23 0.11 -6.60
CA LEU A 20 13.37 0.96 -6.26
C LEU A 20 13.12 2.42 -6.65
N LEU A 21 12.59 2.64 -7.87
CA LEU A 21 12.23 3.96 -8.33
C LEU A 21 11.20 4.61 -7.39
N GLN A 22 10.09 3.93 -7.10
CA GLN A 22 9.02 4.46 -6.24
C GLN A 22 9.50 4.71 -4.80
N TYR A 23 10.05 3.69 -4.16
CA TYR A 23 10.25 3.68 -2.70
C TYR A 23 11.61 4.22 -2.26
N VAL A 24 12.61 4.28 -3.15
CA VAL A 24 13.93 4.85 -2.84
C VAL A 24 14.08 6.25 -3.42
N LEU A 25 13.89 6.41 -4.73
CA LEU A 25 14.16 7.68 -5.41
C LEU A 25 13.00 8.65 -5.31
N CYS A 26 11.83 8.27 -5.85
CA CYS A 26 10.64 9.11 -5.89
C CYS A 26 10.21 9.53 -4.49
N ARG A 27 10.23 8.63 -3.49
CA ARG A 27 9.90 8.97 -2.10
C ARG A 27 10.69 10.17 -1.56
N ARG A 28 12.00 10.26 -1.83
CA ARG A 28 12.85 11.38 -1.37
C ARG A 28 12.47 12.68 -2.09
N LEU A 29 12.29 12.60 -3.40
CA LEU A 29 11.91 13.73 -4.24
C LEU A 29 10.52 14.26 -3.90
N ILE A 30 9.55 13.35 -3.73
CA ILE A 30 8.17 13.65 -3.30
C ILE A 30 8.20 14.37 -1.96
N MET A 31 8.93 13.86 -0.97
CA MET A 31 8.99 14.51 0.34
C MET A 31 9.65 15.90 0.28
N ALA A 32 10.70 16.06 -0.52
CA ALA A 32 11.35 17.36 -0.71
C ALA A 32 10.42 18.37 -1.40
N ALA A 33 9.75 17.95 -2.48
CA ALA A 33 8.77 18.77 -3.20
C ALA A 33 7.56 19.11 -2.32
N ALA A 34 7.03 18.13 -1.59
CA ALA A 34 5.89 18.30 -0.69
C ALA A 34 6.18 19.31 0.43
N ARG A 35 7.41 19.35 0.97
CA ARG A 35 7.81 20.37 1.95
C ARG A 35 7.79 21.77 1.35
N ARG A 36 8.38 21.95 0.18
CA ARG A 36 8.39 23.25 -0.52
C ARG A 36 6.98 23.73 -0.86
N LEU A 37 6.14 22.83 -1.33
CA LEU A 37 4.73 23.14 -1.63
C LEU A 37 3.95 23.46 -0.34
N ALA A 38 4.17 22.72 0.74
CA ALA A 38 3.50 22.96 2.01
C ALA A 38 3.78 24.37 2.57
N GLU A 39 5.01 24.87 2.44
CA GLU A 39 5.39 26.23 2.86
C GLU A 39 4.65 27.32 2.07
N GLN A 40 4.26 27.02 0.82
CA GLN A 40 3.60 27.97 -0.08
C GLN A 40 2.07 27.95 0.06
N LEU A 41 1.49 26.91 0.67
CA LEU A 41 0.04 26.81 0.82
C LEU A 41 -0.46 27.72 1.95
N PRO A 42 -1.59 28.42 1.77
CA PRO A 42 -2.21 29.22 2.84
C PRO A 42 -2.56 28.42 4.11
N LEU A 43 -2.73 27.10 3.97
CA LEU A 43 -2.98 26.18 5.08
C LEU A 43 -1.81 26.13 6.08
N SER A 44 -0.59 26.53 5.69
CA SER A 44 0.58 26.57 6.58
C SER A 44 0.43 27.56 7.73
N LEU A 45 -0.50 28.51 7.62
CA LEU A 45 -0.87 29.42 8.71
C LEU A 45 -1.63 28.71 9.85
N HIS A 46 -2.27 27.58 9.56
CA HIS A 46 -3.15 26.87 10.49
C HIS A 46 -2.61 25.51 10.91
N TYR A 47 -1.77 24.89 10.07
CA TYR A 47 -1.24 23.55 10.29
C TYR A 47 0.27 23.52 10.21
N PRO A 48 0.96 22.68 11.00
CA PRO A 48 2.40 22.51 10.90
C PRO A 48 2.81 22.10 9.48
N THR A 49 3.80 22.78 8.90
CA THR A 49 4.34 22.50 7.56
C THR A 49 4.71 21.03 7.36
N ARG A 50 5.23 20.38 8.42
CA ARG A 50 5.57 18.95 8.39
C ARG A 50 4.35 18.06 8.12
N ASP A 51 3.21 18.39 8.71
CA ASP A 51 1.99 17.59 8.58
C ASP A 51 1.35 17.84 7.21
N LEU A 52 1.32 19.09 6.75
CA LEU A 52 0.92 19.42 5.37
C LEU A 52 1.76 18.69 4.33
N ALA A 53 3.09 18.75 4.48
CA ALA A 53 4.02 18.04 3.60
C ALA A 53 3.79 16.52 3.61
N LEU A 54 3.40 15.94 4.76
CA LEU A 54 3.07 14.52 4.83
C LEU A 54 1.83 14.20 3.99
N THR A 55 0.77 15.00 4.08
CA THR A 55 -0.46 14.78 3.27
C THR A 55 -0.22 14.96 1.77
N LEU A 56 0.58 15.96 1.38
CA LEU A 56 0.98 16.16 -0.02
C LEU A 56 1.86 15.00 -0.51
N ALA A 57 2.72 14.45 0.35
CA ALA A 57 3.53 13.30 0.00
C ALA A 57 2.69 12.03 -0.22
N VAL A 58 1.55 11.87 0.47
CA VAL A 58 0.59 10.77 0.21
C VAL A 58 0.04 10.89 -1.21
N ALA A 59 -0.47 12.06 -1.59
CA ALA A 59 -0.97 12.30 -2.96
C ALA A 59 0.14 12.08 -4.00
N GLY A 60 1.33 12.62 -3.74
CA GLY A 60 2.50 12.43 -4.60
C GLY A 60 2.87 10.97 -4.78
N ALA A 61 2.87 10.17 -3.70
CA ALA A 61 3.17 8.74 -3.76
C ALA A 61 2.16 7.97 -4.64
N GLY A 62 0.87 8.29 -4.55
CA GLY A 62 -0.16 7.71 -5.42
C GLY A 62 0.02 8.08 -6.88
N LEU A 63 0.30 9.36 -7.17
CA LEU A 63 0.56 9.84 -8.54
C LEU A 63 1.80 9.19 -9.16
N THR A 64 2.91 9.11 -8.42
CA THR A 64 4.13 8.49 -8.95
C THR A 64 3.98 6.99 -9.13
N ALA A 65 3.29 6.30 -8.20
CA ALA A 65 3.00 4.88 -8.32
C ALA A 65 2.14 4.58 -9.57
N LEU A 66 1.08 5.37 -9.79
CA LEU A 66 0.25 5.31 -10.99
C LEU A 66 1.08 5.51 -12.26
N GLY A 67 1.91 6.56 -12.30
CA GLY A 67 2.76 6.86 -13.45
C GLY A 67 3.78 5.76 -13.74
N ILE A 68 4.42 5.20 -12.71
CA ILE A 68 5.36 4.09 -12.83
C ILE A 68 4.65 2.82 -13.32
N ALA A 69 3.52 2.45 -12.70
CA ALA A 69 2.76 1.28 -13.12
C ALA A 69 2.32 1.42 -14.58
N TRP A 70 1.82 2.59 -14.99
CA TRP A 70 1.45 2.87 -16.37
C TRP A 70 2.63 2.75 -17.33
N ALA A 71 3.77 3.39 -17.03
CA ALA A 71 4.95 3.37 -17.89
C ALA A 71 5.51 1.95 -18.08
N VAL A 72 5.62 1.17 -16.99
CA VAL A 72 6.15 -0.20 -17.06
C VAL A 72 5.16 -1.15 -17.75
N SER A 73 3.86 -1.05 -17.46
CA SER A 73 2.85 -1.83 -18.17
C SER A 73 2.88 -1.52 -19.67
N TRP A 74 2.94 -0.24 -20.06
CA TRP A 74 3.04 0.16 -21.46
C TRP A 74 4.30 -0.38 -22.14
N ALA A 75 5.47 -0.30 -21.48
CA ALA A 75 6.72 -0.85 -21.99
C ALA A 75 6.69 -2.38 -22.19
N ASN A 76 5.83 -3.08 -21.45
CA ASN A 76 5.62 -4.53 -21.56
C ASN A 76 4.40 -4.89 -22.43
N GLY A 77 3.84 -3.93 -23.18
CA GLY A 77 2.69 -4.16 -24.06
C GLY A 77 1.37 -4.45 -23.34
N GLN A 78 1.27 -4.12 -22.06
CA GLN A 78 0.06 -4.31 -21.24
C GLN A 78 -0.77 -3.02 -21.18
N SER A 79 -2.08 -3.16 -21.34
CA SER A 79 -3.03 -2.06 -21.12
C SER A 79 -3.37 -1.97 -19.63
N LEU A 80 -2.96 -0.88 -18.95
CA LEU A 80 -3.37 -0.62 -17.57
C LEU A 80 -4.87 -0.27 -17.47
N PRO A 81 -5.47 0.54 -18.37
CA PRO A 81 -6.90 0.84 -18.33
C PRO A 81 -7.79 -0.40 -18.39
N SER A 82 -7.33 -1.46 -19.03
CA SER A 82 -8.12 -2.69 -19.15
C SER A 82 -8.39 -3.35 -17.79
N LEU A 83 -7.53 -3.13 -16.78
CA LEU A 83 -7.75 -3.60 -15.40
C LEU A 83 -8.99 -3.02 -14.72
N PHE A 84 -9.51 -1.89 -15.20
CA PHE A 84 -10.67 -1.23 -14.61
C PHE A 84 -11.98 -1.71 -15.25
N THR A 85 -11.92 -2.12 -16.52
CA THR A 85 -13.10 -2.43 -17.32
C THR A 85 -13.29 -3.92 -17.56
N GLU A 86 -12.21 -4.70 -17.59
CA GLU A 86 -12.26 -6.15 -17.81
C GLU A 86 -13.09 -6.81 -16.70
N HIS A 87 -14.09 -7.59 -17.10
CA HIS A 87 -14.91 -8.42 -16.22
C HIS A 87 -15.55 -7.71 -15.01
N LEU A 88 -15.76 -6.39 -15.09
CA LEU A 88 -16.44 -5.64 -14.05
C LEU A 88 -17.91 -6.06 -13.98
N LEU A 89 -18.29 -6.69 -12.88
CA LEU A 89 -19.69 -6.85 -12.51
C LEU A 89 -19.98 -5.85 -11.40
N LEU A 90 -21.02 -5.02 -11.53
CA LEU A 90 -21.34 -4.00 -10.51
C LEU A 90 -21.52 -4.61 -9.11
N LEU A 91 -21.96 -5.86 -9.03
CA LEU A 91 -22.08 -6.61 -7.77
C LEU A 91 -20.73 -6.88 -7.09
N GLN A 92 -19.61 -6.83 -7.81
CA GLN A 92 -18.28 -6.98 -7.21
C GLN A 92 -17.89 -5.78 -6.34
N LEU A 93 -18.48 -4.59 -6.55
CA LEU A 93 -18.18 -3.41 -5.74
C LEU A 93 -18.60 -3.57 -4.26
N PRO A 94 -19.86 -3.94 -3.94
CA PRO A 94 -20.23 -4.22 -2.55
C PRO A 94 -19.51 -5.46 -1.99
N VAL A 95 -19.18 -6.44 -2.83
CA VAL A 95 -18.34 -7.59 -2.40
C VAL A 95 -16.94 -7.10 -2.00
N GLY A 96 -16.35 -6.15 -2.73
CA GLY A 96 -15.09 -5.51 -2.35
C GLY A 96 -15.16 -4.86 -0.96
N VAL A 97 -16.26 -4.17 -0.65
CA VAL A 97 -16.48 -3.59 0.70
C VAL A 97 -16.51 -4.69 1.77
N LEU A 98 -17.31 -5.74 1.57
CA LEU A 98 -17.38 -6.87 2.51
C LEU A 98 -16.03 -7.57 2.68
N LEU A 99 -15.28 -7.72 1.58
CA LEU A 99 -13.94 -8.26 1.59
C LEU A 99 -13.02 -7.41 2.47
N GLY A 100 -13.02 -6.09 2.29
CA GLY A 100 -12.21 -5.18 3.09
C GLY A 100 -12.52 -5.24 4.59
N LEU A 101 -13.79 -5.42 4.98
CA LEU A 101 -14.18 -5.65 6.37
C LEU A 101 -13.61 -6.97 6.92
N GLY A 102 -13.66 -8.04 6.12
CA GLY A 102 -13.10 -9.34 6.46
C GLY A 102 -11.57 -9.28 6.59
N GLU A 103 -10.90 -8.66 5.62
CA GLU A 103 -9.45 -8.43 5.62
C GLU A 103 -9.02 -7.64 6.85
N ALA A 104 -9.74 -6.57 7.21
CA ALA A 104 -9.44 -5.78 8.39
C ALA A 104 -9.57 -6.61 9.67
N SER A 105 -10.66 -7.36 9.80
CA SER A 105 -10.94 -8.20 10.95
C SER A 105 -9.84 -9.25 11.17
N VAL A 106 -9.48 -9.99 10.11
CA VAL A 106 -8.42 -10.99 10.16
C VAL A 106 -7.06 -10.34 10.43
N SER A 107 -6.78 -9.19 9.83
CA SER A 107 -5.53 -8.47 10.04
C SER A 107 -5.38 -7.95 11.46
N MET A 108 -6.46 -7.44 12.08
CA MET A 108 -6.46 -7.02 13.48
C MET A 108 -6.20 -8.20 14.42
N LEU A 109 -6.83 -9.35 14.17
CA LEU A 109 -6.58 -10.59 14.92
C LEU A 109 -5.12 -11.02 14.80
N LEU A 110 -4.60 -11.10 13.56
CA LEU A 110 -3.23 -11.49 13.29
C LEU A 110 -2.21 -10.51 13.90
N SER A 111 -2.47 -9.22 13.80
CA SER A 111 -1.64 -8.17 14.40
C SER A 111 -1.62 -8.26 15.92
N SER A 112 -2.78 -8.50 16.54
CA SER A 112 -2.89 -8.65 17.99
C SER A 112 -2.12 -9.88 18.47
N LEU A 113 -2.23 -10.99 17.75
CA LEU A 113 -1.47 -12.21 18.02
C LEU A 113 0.04 -11.96 17.86
N ALA A 114 0.48 -11.35 16.76
CA ALA A 114 1.89 -11.05 16.51
C ALA A 114 2.46 -10.15 17.60
N LEU A 115 1.77 -9.06 17.95
CA LEU A 115 2.19 -8.16 19.03
C LEU A 115 2.26 -8.91 20.37
N ALA A 116 1.28 -9.76 20.69
CA ALA A 116 1.29 -10.54 21.93
C ALA A 116 2.47 -11.53 21.98
N LEU A 117 2.78 -12.20 20.87
CA LEU A 117 3.88 -13.15 20.76
C LEU A 117 5.26 -12.46 20.86
N PHE A 118 5.43 -11.32 20.20
CA PHE A 118 6.73 -10.63 20.14
C PHE A 118 6.95 -9.62 21.25
N ARG A 119 5.90 -9.21 21.99
CA ARG A 119 6.00 -8.24 23.08
C ARG A 119 7.00 -8.66 24.16
N PRO A 120 7.00 -9.90 24.71
CA PRO A 120 7.96 -10.27 25.75
C PRO A 120 9.42 -10.15 25.28
N TRP A 121 9.68 -10.48 24.01
CA TRP A 121 11.00 -10.34 23.43
C TRP A 121 11.39 -8.87 23.24
N ARG A 122 10.45 -8.03 22.77
CA ARG A 122 10.68 -6.60 22.60
C ARG A 122 10.87 -5.88 23.94
N GLU A 123 10.09 -6.23 24.95
CA GLU A 123 10.18 -5.68 26.31
C GLU A 123 11.54 -5.99 26.95
N ARG A 124 12.15 -7.15 26.67
CA ARG A 124 13.53 -7.43 27.09
C ARG A 124 14.58 -6.53 26.42
N GLN A 125 14.30 -5.99 25.24
CA GLN A 125 15.24 -5.13 24.50
C GLN A 125 15.18 -3.67 24.95
N ILE A 126 13.99 -3.15 25.26
CA ILE A 126 13.78 -1.71 25.53
C ILE A 126 13.16 -1.42 26.90
N GLY A 127 12.83 -2.45 27.68
CA GLY A 127 12.27 -2.33 29.02
C GLY A 127 11.00 -1.47 29.07
N PRO A 128 10.93 -0.47 29.97
CA PRO A 128 9.70 0.32 30.21
C PRO A 128 9.26 1.15 29.01
N ASP A 129 10.13 1.40 28.02
CA ASP A 129 9.80 2.15 26.81
C ASP A 129 8.82 1.42 25.87
N ILE A 130 8.51 0.14 26.12
CA ILE A 130 7.52 -0.63 25.36
C ILE A 130 6.15 0.04 25.33
N VAL A 131 5.74 0.73 26.41
CA VAL A 131 4.47 1.44 26.46
C VAL A 131 4.45 2.61 25.47
N ASN A 132 5.57 3.33 25.36
CA ASN A 132 5.72 4.43 24.41
C ASN A 132 5.76 3.91 22.96
N GLU A 133 6.41 2.76 22.73
CA GLU A 133 6.44 2.12 21.41
C GLU A 133 5.04 1.65 20.98
N LEU A 134 4.26 1.03 21.88
CA LEU A 134 2.88 0.63 21.61
C LEU A 134 1.98 1.84 21.29
N ARG A 135 2.17 2.97 21.98
CA ARG A 135 1.48 4.24 21.62
C ARG A 135 1.91 4.78 20.25
N THR A 136 3.15 4.51 19.85
CA THR A 136 3.72 4.97 18.58
C THR A 136 3.11 4.22 17.39
N ILE A 137 2.70 2.95 17.55
CA ILE A 137 2.04 2.15 16.51
C ILE A 137 0.86 2.90 15.87
N GLY A 138 -0.06 3.42 16.69
CA GLY A 138 -1.23 4.15 16.19
C GLY A 138 -0.98 5.59 15.72
N ARG A 139 0.27 6.06 15.78
CA ARG A 139 0.68 7.45 15.52
C ARG A 139 1.86 7.59 14.56
N ALA A 140 2.28 6.50 13.94
CA ALA A 140 3.40 6.46 13.02
C ALA A 140 3.00 5.93 11.64
N GLY A 141 3.96 5.95 10.71
CA GLY A 141 3.79 5.42 9.36
C GLY A 141 2.58 5.99 8.62
N TRP A 142 1.92 5.12 7.86
CA TRP A 142 0.74 5.45 7.06
C TRP A 142 -0.46 5.87 7.92
N VAL A 143 -0.62 5.32 9.14
CA VAL A 143 -1.76 5.65 10.03
C VAL A 143 -1.77 7.15 10.32
N ARG A 144 -0.60 7.68 10.68
CA ARG A 144 -0.44 9.13 10.88
C ARG A 144 -0.72 9.90 9.61
N ALA A 145 -0.16 9.48 8.50
CA ALA A 145 -0.29 10.19 7.23
C ALA A 145 -1.76 10.32 6.80
N TYR A 146 -2.51 9.22 6.85
CA TYR A 146 -3.92 9.21 6.45
C TYR A 146 -4.83 9.93 7.46
N ARG A 147 -4.59 9.78 8.77
CA ARG A 147 -5.31 10.58 9.78
C ARG A 147 -5.08 12.08 9.60
N GLN A 148 -3.85 12.51 9.35
CA GLN A 148 -3.55 13.91 9.08
C GLN A 148 -4.18 14.41 7.79
N THR A 149 -4.22 13.58 6.74
CA THR A 149 -4.93 13.90 5.50
C THR A 149 -6.41 14.20 5.74
N LEU A 150 -7.10 13.38 6.54
CA LEU A 150 -8.51 13.61 6.88
C LEU A 150 -8.77 14.76 7.86
N GLN A 151 -7.76 15.15 8.65
CA GLN A 151 -7.84 16.29 9.58
C GLN A 151 -7.59 17.65 8.91
N ILE A 152 -6.76 17.67 7.86
CA ILE A 152 -6.33 18.89 7.18
C ILE A 152 -7.25 19.20 6.00
N TRP A 153 -7.61 18.19 5.20
CA TRP A 153 -8.37 18.38 3.96
C TRP A 153 -9.86 18.13 4.19
N PRO A 154 -10.75 18.82 3.46
CA PRO A 154 -12.17 18.48 3.44
C PRO A 154 -12.38 17.00 3.11
N ALA A 155 -13.33 16.35 3.78
CA ALA A 155 -13.48 14.90 3.72
C ALA A 155 -13.46 14.30 2.30
N PRO A 156 -14.17 14.85 1.28
CA PRO A 156 -14.11 14.30 -0.07
C PRO A 156 -12.69 14.29 -0.66
N LEU A 157 -11.94 15.38 -0.46
CA LEU A 157 -10.58 15.51 -0.95
C LEU A 157 -9.60 14.65 -0.15
N GLY A 158 -9.76 14.58 1.17
CA GLY A 158 -8.94 13.72 2.02
C GLY A 158 -9.08 12.24 1.63
N TRP A 159 -10.31 11.78 1.41
CA TRP A 159 -10.57 10.43 0.92
C TRP A 159 -10.06 10.18 -0.49
N ALA A 160 -10.17 11.16 -1.40
CA ALA A 160 -9.61 11.05 -2.75
C ALA A 160 -8.07 10.91 -2.73
N ILE A 161 -7.37 11.66 -1.86
CA ILE A 161 -5.92 11.55 -1.69
C ILE A 161 -5.53 10.16 -1.18
N ILE A 162 -6.25 9.65 -0.18
CA ILE A 162 -6.00 8.30 0.36
C ILE A 162 -6.27 7.26 -0.72
N ALA A 163 -7.45 7.29 -1.36
CA ALA A 163 -7.81 6.35 -2.42
C ALA A 163 -6.80 6.34 -3.57
N LEU A 164 -6.24 7.49 -3.94
CA LEU A 164 -5.18 7.59 -4.95
C LEU A 164 -3.89 6.89 -4.52
N ALA A 165 -3.48 7.04 -3.26
CA ALA A 165 -2.32 6.33 -2.72
C ALA A 165 -2.53 4.82 -2.73
N LEU A 166 -3.71 4.36 -2.29
CA LEU A 166 -4.06 2.94 -2.26
C LEU A 166 -4.18 2.35 -3.67
N LEU A 167 -4.75 3.09 -4.60
CA LEU A 167 -4.77 2.73 -6.02
C LEU A 167 -3.34 2.56 -6.55
N GLY A 168 -2.44 3.47 -6.19
CA GLY A 168 -1.02 3.35 -6.53
C GLY A 168 -0.40 2.05 -6.03
N GLU A 169 -0.67 1.65 -4.78
CA GLU A 169 -0.21 0.37 -4.24
C GLU A 169 -0.82 -0.83 -5.00
N GLU A 170 -2.14 -0.85 -5.20
CA GLU A 170 -2.80 -1.93 -5.94
C GLU A 170 -2.26 -2.04 -7.37
N LEU A 171 -2.00 -0.92 -8.04
CA LEU A 171 -1.43 -0.92 -9.39
C LEU A 171 0.01 -1.44 -9.41
N LEU A 172 0.85 -1.10 -8.44
CA LEU A 172 2.22 -1.61 -8.40
C LEU A 172 2.29 -3.10 -8.06
N PHE A 173 1.54 -3.55 -7.05
CA PHE A 173 1.65 -4.93 -6.57
C PHE A 173 0.75 -5.90 -7.32
N ARG A 174 -0.47 -5.51 -7.67
CA ARG A 174 -1.43 -6.37 -8.40
C ARG A 174 -1.40 -6.02 -9.88
N GLY A 175 -1.64 -4.75 -10.22
CA GLY A 175 -1.69 -4.30 -11.61
C GLY A 175 -0.40 -4.53 -12.40
N LEU A 176 0.76 -4.50 -11.74
CA LEU A 176 2.07 -4.68 -12.37
C LEU A 176 2.72 -6.00 -11.95
N ALA A 177 3.04 -6.18 -10.67
CA ALA A 177 3.84 -7.33 -10.24
C ALA A 177 3.13 -8.67 -10.46
N VAL A 178 1.83 -8.78 -10.10
CA VAL A 178 1.06 -10.00 -10.40
C VAL A 178 0.93 -10.21 -11.91
N ARG A 179 0.59 -9.18 -12.69
CA ARG A 179 0.43 -9.34 -14.15
C ARG A 179 1.70 -9.75 -14.89
N LEU A 180 2.86 -9.29 -14.45
CA LEU A 180 4.14 -9.68 -15.07
C LEU A 180 4.57 -11.09 -14.69
N LEU A 181 4.20 -11.58 -13.51
CA LEU A 181 4.61 -12.90 -13.01
C LEU A 181 3.58 -14.01 -13.25
N ALA A 182 2.29 -13.66 -13.37
CA ALA A 182 1.20 -14.64 -13.55
C ALA A 182 1.36 -15.52 -14.80
N PRO A 183 1.84 -15.00 -15.96
CA PRO A 183 2.13 -15.84 -17.12
C PRO A 183 3.21 -16.90 -16.86
N GLU A 184 4.10 -16.64 -15.92
CA GLU A 184 5.20 -17.54 -15.58
C GLU A 184 4.73 -18.63 -14.59
N SER A 185 4.09 -18.21 -13.50
CA SER A 185 3.55 -19.15 -12.51
C SER A 185 2.62 -18.43 -11.55
N PHE A 186 1.43 -18.99 -11.38
CA PHE A 186 0.44 -18.46 -10.44
C PHE A 186 0.96 -18.42 -8.99
N PRO A 187 1.55 -19.49 -8.42
CA PRO A 187 2.18 -19.43 -7.10
C PRO A 187 3.30 -18.40 -7.00
N LEU A 188 4.12 -18.27 -8.05
CA LEU A 188 5.23 -17.31 -8.06
C LEU A 188 4.71 -15.87 -7.99
N ALA A 189 3.69 -15.53 -8.78
CA ALA A 189 3.07 -14.22 -8.79
C ALA A 189 2.45 -13.88 -7.43
N LEU A 190 1.70 -14.82 -6.84
CA LEU A 190 1.05 -14.65 -5.55
C LEU A 190 2.07 -14.43 -4.43
N VAL A 191 3.06 -15.31 -4.31
CA VAL A 191 4.06 -15.23 -3.23
C VAL A 191 4.94 -14.00 -3.39
N THR A 192 5.46 -13.75 -4.59
CA THR A 192 6.40 -12.65 -4.83
C THR A 192 5.73 -11.29 -4.63
N SER A 193 4.54 -11.08 -5.21
CA SER A 193 3.81 -9.82 -5.02
C SER A 193 3.45 -9.57 -3.56
N THR A 194 3.03 -10.61 -2.83
CA THR A 194 2.72 -10.54 -1.39
C THR A 194 3.95 -10.18 -0.57
N LEU A 195 5.08 -10.86 -0.77
CA LEU A 195 6.30 -10.59 -0.02
C LEU A 195 6.84 -9.18 -0.28
N LEU A 196 6.81 -8.72 -1.53
CA LEU A 196 7.17 -7.36 -1.89
C LEU A 196 6.24 -6.34 -1.22
N PHE A 197 4.92 -6.61 -1.22
CA PHE A 197 3.94 -5.76 -0.56
C PHE A 197 4.19 -5.66 0.95
N VAL A 198 4.40 -6.79 1.63
CA VAL A 198 4.75 -6.85 3.06
C VAL A 198 6.04 -6.10 3.36
N ALA A 199 7.06 -6.25 2.51
CA ALA A 199 8.35 -5.59 2.71
C ALA A 199 8.24 -4.06 2.66
N VAL A 200 7.41 -3.51 1.76
CA VAL A 200 7.22 -2.06 1.70
C VAL A 200 6.42 -1.51 2.88
N GLN A 201 5.54 -2.31 3.50
CA GLN A 201 4.76 -1.86 4.66
C GLN A 201 5.62 -1.58 5.90
N ALA A 202 6.81 -2.16 5.99
CA ALA A 202 7.76 -1.84 7.05
C ALA A 202 8.43 -0.46 6.86
N GLN A 203 8.33 0.14 5.67
CA GLN A 203 9.02 1.38 5.38
C GLN A 203 8.41 2.58 6.09
N GLY A 204 9.26 3.41 6.69
CA GLY A 204 8.83 4.59 7.42
C GLY A 204 8.24 4.30 8.81
N MET A 205 8.24 3.03 9.23
CA MET A 205 7.95 2.64 10.60
C MET A 205 9.18 2.89 11.50
N PRO A 206 9.00 3.40 12.73
CA PRO A 206 10.11 3.69 13.65
C PRO A 206 10.91 2.45 14.08
N SER A 207 10.27 1.28 14.06
CA SER A 207 10.89 -0.01 14.42
C SER A 207 10.20 -1.18 13.70
N TRP A 208 10.89 -2.33 13.63
CA TRP A 208 10.29 -3.57 13.13
C TRP A 208 9.06 -3.98 13.94
N PHE A 209 9.05 -3.75 15.26
CA PHE A 209 7.94 -4.09 16.14
C PHE A 209 6.72 -3.24 15.82
N SER A 210 6.93 -1.93 15.59
CA SER A 210 5.86 -1.02 15.17
C SER A 210 5.33 -1.27 13.76
N ALA A 211 6.11 -1.96 12.92
CA ALA A 211 5.71 -2.36 11.58
C ALA A 211 4.80 -3.60 11.55
N LEU A 212 4.78 -4.42 12.62
CA LEU A 212 4.05 -5.68 12.66
C LEU A 212 2.59 -5.54 12.21
N PRO A 213 1.79 -4.55 12.67
CA PRO A 213 0.41 -4.45 12.24
C PRO A 213 0.23 -4.21 10.73
N ALA A 214 1.09 -3.38 10.15
CA ALA A 214 1.06 -3.10 8.72
C ALA A 214 1.50 -4.32 7.90
N MET A 215 2.54 -5.03 8.36
CA MET A 215 3.00 -6.28 7.74
C MET A 215 1.95 -7.38 7.82
N CYS A 216 1.27 -7.53 8.97
CA CYS A 216 0.16 -8.47 9.15
C CYS A 216 -1.01 -8.13 8.22
N GLY A 217 -1.36 -6.85 8.08
CA GLY A 217 -2.34 -6.38 7.10
C GLY A 217 -1.98 -6.80 5.67
N ALA A 218 -0.75 -6.51 5.24
CA ALA A 218 -0.28 -6.90 3.92
C ALA A 218 -0.18 -8.42 3.71
N LEU A 219 0.08 -9.20 4.77
CA LEU A 219 0.05 -10.67 4.69
C LEU A 219 -1.35 -11.23 4.46
N VAL A 220 -2.40 -10.51 4.84
CA VAL A 220 -3.80 -10.90 4.60
C VAL A 220 -4.25 -10.41 3.23
N ILE A 221 -4.12 -9.11 2.95
CA ILE A 221 -4.58 -8.48 1.70
C ILE A 221 -3.75 -8.96 0.50
N GLY A 222 -2.44 -9.17 0.70
CA GLY A 222 -1.48 -9.64 -0.31
C GLY A 222 -1.99 -10.82 -1.13
N PRO A 223 -2.11 -12.00 -0.51
CA PRO A 223 -2.51 -13.22 -1.21
C PRO A 223 -3.95 -13.17 -1.71
N ILE A 224 -4.87 -12.56 -0.95
CA ILE A 224 -6.29 -12.47 -1.32
C ILE A 224 -6.45 -11.63 -2.59
N ASN A 225 -5.95 -10.39 -2.61
CA ASN A 225 -6.07 -9.51 -3.76
C ASN A 225 -5.26 -10.02 -4.97
N ALA A 226 -4.09 -10.64 -4.75
CA ALA A 226 -3.34 -11.25 -5.84
C ALA A 226 -4.10 -12.42 -6.47
N TRP A 227 -4.70 -13.29 -5.65
CA TRP A 227 -5.53 -14.39 -6.14
C TRP A 227 -6.76 -13.91 -6.89
N LEU A 228 -7.48 -12.93 -6.33
CA LEU A 228 -8.68 -12.37 -6.94
C LEU A 228 -8.35 -11.71 -8.28
N LEU A 229 -7.26 -10.94 -8.38
CA LEU A 229 -6.87 -10.36 -9.67
C LEU A 229 -6.58 -11.43 -10.72
N MET A 230 -5.95 -12.55 -10.35
CA MET A 230 -5.64 -13.62 -11.30
C MET A 230 -6.87 -14.43 -11.73
N THR A 231 -7.94 -14.46 -10.92
CA THR A 231 -9.15 -15.26 -11.21
C THR A 231 -10.31 -14.42 -11.75
N ALA A 232 -10.41 -13.16 -11.36
CA ALA A 232 -11.39 -12.18 -11.81
C ALA A 232 -10.66 -10.84 -12.02
N PRO A 233 -10.05 -10.62 -13.20
CA PRO A 233 -9.10 -9.53 -13.43
C PRO A 233 -9.79 -8.17 -13.52
N ASN A 234 -10.16 -7.64 -12.36
CA ASN A 234 -10.63 -6.29 -12.17
C ASN A 234 -10.06 -5.70 -10.89
N ILE A 235 -9.47 -4.51 -10.97
CA ILE A 235 -8.79 -3.89 -9.85
C ILE A 235 -9.73 -3.08 -8.94
N LEU A 236 -10.90 -2.65 -9.43
CA LEU A 236 -11.80 -1.78 -8.67
C LEU A 236 -12.31 -2.41 -7.37
N PRO A 237 -12.77 -3.69 -7.35
CA PRO A 237 -13.16 -4.34 -6.10
C PRO A 237 -12.02 -4.43 -5.10
N LEU A 238 -10.77 -4.60 -5.57
CA LEU A 238 -9.58 -4.71 -4.74
C LEU A 238 -9.21 -3.37 -4.12
N VAL A 239 -9.30 -2.29 -4.90
CA VAL A 239 -9.10 -0.92 -4.41
C VAL A 239 -10.17 -0.56 -3.38
N LEU A 240 -11.43 -0.95 -3.61
CA LEU A 240 -12.50 -0.76 -2.63
C LEU A 240 -12.26 -1.58 -1.36
N ALA A 241 -11.86 -2.85 -1.47
CA ALA A 241 -11.49 -3.68 -0.33
C ALA A 241 -10.37 -3.03 0.49
N HIS A 242 -9.33 -2.57 -0.18
CA HIS A 242 -8.20 -1.92 0.46
C HIS A 242 -8.58 -0.58 1.12
N LEU A 243 -9.46 0.21 0.49
CA LEU A 243 -9.99 1.45 1.07
C LEU A 243 -10.87 1.18 2.29
N THR A 244 -11.77 0.19 2.22
CA THR A 244 -12.59 -0.24 3.35
C THR A 244 -11.73 -0.77 4.49
N PHE A 245 -10.72 -1.59 4.18
CA PHE A 245 -9.73 -2.05 5.14
C PHE A 245 -9.12 -0.88 5.92
N PHE A 246 -8.62 0.13 5.21
CA PHE A 246 -8.01 1.30 5.85
C PHE A 246 -9.02 2.12 6.64
N THR A 247 -10.25 2.24 6.16
CA THR A 247 -11.32 2.94 6.86
C THR A 247 -11.56 2.33 8.24
N VAL A 248 -11.64 0.98 8.33
CA VAL A 248 -11.77 0.26 9.60
C VAL A 248 -10.55 0.41 10.49
N MET A 249 -9.34 0.44 9.91
CA MET A 249 -8.11 0.51 10.69
C MET A 249 -7.81 1.92 11.25
N ILE A 250 -8.40 2.96 10.66
CA ILE A 250 -8.10 4.36 10.97
C ILE A 250 -9.17 5.01 11.84
N LEU A 251 -10.44 4.70 11.57
CA LEU A 251 -11.62 5.20 12.30
C LEU A 251 -11.86 4.38 13.56
#